data_AF-A0A917U805-F1
#
_entry.id   AF-A0A917U805-F1
#
_cell.length_a   1.000
_cell.length_b   1.000
_cell.length_c   1.000
_cell.angle_alpha   90.00
_cell.angle_beta   90.00
_cell.angle_gamma   90.00
#
_symmetry.space_group_name_H-M   'P 1'
#
loop_
_entity.id
_entity.type
_entity.pdbx_description
1 polymer ?
#
loop_
_entity_poly.entity_id
_entity_poly.type
_entity_poly.pdbx_seq_one_letter_code
_entity_poly.pdbx_strand_id
1 'polypeptide(L)'
;MIGVSDTMTLWRPTGQAELDLVAASGWREWPPRLADQPIFYPVLNRWYATKIAREWNVPAGGVGHVTQFAVERAHLEQYQVQQVGGRDVLEYWIPAERLAEFNTHIVGAIVAEAEYRGPVDDEEFTTPLPAEWRSYLQGPSWYRRGWLTDETHVWLNSPREMLELQAAWGDSTAAHPGIAIIGGDGARAQLALDLRHDPAPVMLVDIGSSGWDTAVPQAHDVGELIERIEDGTFSFSFAG
;
A
#
# COMPACT_ATOMS: atom_id res chain seq x y z
N MET A 1 -9.67 19.36 28.81
CA MET A 1 -10.44 19.21 27.56
C MET A 1 -9.51 19.60 26.44
N ILE A 2 -8.86 18.62 25.80
CA ILE A 2 -7.95 18.90 24.68
C ILE A 2 -8.87 19.23 23.50
N GLY A 3 -8.86 20.47 23.04
CA GLY A 3 -9.64 20.88 21.88
C GLY A 3 -9.24 20.01 20.70
N VAL A 4 -10.20 19.37 20.05
CA VAL A 4 -9.98 18.73 18.76
C VAL A 4 -9.58 19.87 17.81
N SER A 5 -8.32 19.92 17.41
CA SER A 5 -7.85 20.88 16.41
C SER A 5 -8.70 20.67 15.14
N ASP A 6 -9.33 21.74 14.62
CA ASP A 6 -10.06 21.65 13.34
C ASP A 6 -9.05 21.48 12.21
N THR A 7 -8.98 20.27 11.67
CA THR A 7 -8.03 19.88 10.63
C THR A 7 -8.74 19.38 9.38
N MET A 8 -8.02 19.46 8.26
CA MET A 8 -8.36 18.82 7.01
C MET A 8 -7.30 17.76 6.68
N THR A 9 -7.77 16.56 6.32
CA THR A 9 -6.92 15.50 5.81
C THR A 9 -6.56 15.78 4.37
N LEU A 10 -5.27 15.73 4.06
CA LEU A 10 -4.73 15.80 2.72
C LEU A 10 -3.89 14.54 2.44
N TRP A 11 -3.67 14.28 1.16
CA TRP A 11 -2.81 13.21 0.70
C TRP A 11 -1.67 13.74 -0.14
N ARG A 12 -0.57 12.99 -0.18
CA ARG A 12 0.50 13.24 -1.11
C ARG A 12 1.05 11.92 -1.67
N PRO A 13 1.02 11.72 -2.98
CA PRO A 13 1.76 10.65 -3.62
C PRO A 13 3.26 10.97 -3.62
N THR A 14 4.10 9.96 -3.37
CA THR A 14 5.55 10.14 -3.34
C THR A 14 6.30 8.92 -3.88
N GLY A 15 7.50 9.14 -4.43
CA GLY A 15 8.47 8.07 -4.66
C GLY A 15 9.26 7.75 -3.39
N GLN A 16 10.15 6.75 -3.47
CA GLN A 16 10.94 6.30 -2.32
C GLN A 16 11.84 7.40 -1.73
N ALA A 17 12.57 8.13 -2.58
CA ALA A 17 13.54 9.13 -2.12
C ALA A 17 12.90 10.27 -1.30
N GLU A 18 11.72 10.76 -1.69
CA GLU A 18 10.99 11.78 -0.93
C GLU A 18 10.36 11.18 0.35
N LEU A 19 9.89 9.93 0.31
CA LEU A 19 9.42 9.23 1.52
C LEU A 19 10.54 9.03 2.55
N ASP A 20 11.76 8.70 2.10
CA ASP A 20 12.93 8.53 2.98
C ASP A 20 13.29 9.84 3.69
N LEU A 21 13.13 10.99 3.02
CA LEU A 21 13.34 12.30 3.63
C LEU A 21 12.26 12.62 4.67
N VAL A 22 11.00 12.26 4.42
CA VAL A 22 9.92 12.36 5.41
C VAL A 22 10.21 11.45 6.61
N ALA A 23 10.69 10.22 6.38
CA ALA A 23 11.07 9.33 7.46
C ALA A 23 12.24 9.89 8.28
N ALA A 24 13.25 10.47 7.61
CA ALA A 24 14.41 11.11 8.26
C ALA A 24 14.02 12.33 9.10
N SER A 25 12.92 13.01 8.77
CA SER A 25 12.37 14.11 9.57
C SER A 25 11.52 13.62 10.77
N GLY A 26 11.45 12.32 11.00
CA GLY A 26 10.60 11.72 12.03
C GLY A 26 9.12 11.77 11.67
N TRP A 27 8.79 11.78 10.38
CA TRP A 27 7.43 11.81 9.84
C TRP A 27 6.66 13.10 10.19
N ARG A 28 7.36 14.23 10.28
CA ARG A 28 6.75 15.51 10.72
C ARG A 28 6.70 16.58 9.63
N GLU A 29 7.52 16.47 8.61
CA GLU A 29 7.64 17.51 7.59
C GLU A 29 7.95 16.95 6.21
N TRP A 30 7.47 17.67 5.20
CA TRP A 30 7.84 17.48 3.81
C TRP A 30 9.17 18.16 3.51
N PRO A 31 10.08 17.52 2.73
CA PRO A 31 11.36 18.11 2.40
C PRO A 31 11.21 19.37 1.53
N PRO A 32 12.15 20.33 1.61
CA PRO A 32 12.18 21.49 0.71
C PRO A 32 12.12 21.07 -0.76
N ARG A 33 11.39 21.84 -1.56
CA ARG A 33 11.33 21.62 -3.02
C ARG A 33 12.67 21.96 -3.67
N LEU A 34 12.94 21.31 -4.80
CA LEU A 34 14.08 21.69 -5.64
C LEU A 34 13.85 23.08 -6.25
N ALA A 35 14.93 23.77 -6.62
CA ALA A 35 14.86 25.16 -7.12
C ALA A 35 13.99 25.33 -8.37
N ASP A 36 13.83 24.27 -9.17
CA ASP A 36 12.98 24.20 -10.36
C ASP A 36 11.53 23.80 -10.07
N GLN A 37 11.19 23.52 -8.82
CA GLN A 37 9.86 23.08 -8.38
C GLN A 37 9.20 24.20 -7.56
N PRO A 38 8.47 25.14 -8.20
CA PRO A 38 7.98 26.35 -7.55
C PRO A 38 6.83 26.09 -6.56
N ILE A 39 6.22 24.91 -6.60
CA ILE A 39 5.07 24.56 -5.77
C ILE A 39 5.26 23.20 -5.09
N PHE A 40 4.72 23.11 -3.88
CA PHE A 40 4.34 21.89 -3.19
C PHE A 40 2.83 21.70 -3.34
N TYR A 41 2.39 20.52 -3.77
CA TYR A 41 0.99 20.25 -4.04
C TYR A 41 0.52 18.98 -3.34
N PRO A 42 -0.26 19.12 -2.26
CA PRO A 42 -1.02 18.02 -1.69
C PRO A 42 -2.41 17.95 -2.33
N VAL A 43 -2.94 16.73 -2.44
CA VAL A 43 -4.24 16.45 -3.06
C VAL A 43 -5.31 16.23 -2.00
N LEU A 44 -6.57 16.47 -2.37
CA LEU A 44 -7.68 16.50 -1.42
C LEU A 44 -8.36 15.13 -1.22
N ASN A 45 -7.96 14.09 -1.95
CA ASN A 45 -8.53 12.76 -1.80
C ASN A 45 -7.53 11.64 -2.09
N ARG A 46 -7.73 10.51 -1.41
CA ARG A 46 -6.91 9.30 -1.52
C ARG A 46 -6.91 8.69 -2.91
N TRP A 47 -8.04 8.72 -3.61
CA TRP A 47 -8.16 8.16 -4.96
C TRP A 47 -7.19 8.85 -5.93
N TYR A 48 -7.14 10.18 -5.92
CA TYR A 48 -6.25 10.93 -6.80
C TYR A 48 -4.78 10.70 -6.44
N ALA A 49 -4.44 10.65 -5.14
CA ALA A 49 -3.10 10.28 -4.70
C ALA A 49 -2.71 8.87 -5.18
N THR A 50 -3.61 7.90 -5.07
CA THR A 50 -3.41 6.53 -5.55
C THR A 50 -3.17 6.50 -7.05
N LYS A 51 -3.96 7.26 -7.82
CA LYS A 51 -3.78 7.39 -9.25
C LYS A 51 -2.39 7.90 -9.61
N ILE A 52 -1.93 8.97 -8.94
CA ILE A 52 -0.58 9.52 -9.17
C ILE A 52 0.51 8.50 -8.80
N ALA A 53 0.38 7.86 -7.64
CA ALA A 53 1.34 6.86 -7.17
C ALA A 53 1.51 5.72 -8.20
N ARG A 54 0.41 5.20 -8.73
CA ARG A 54 0.40 4.08 -9.67
C ARG A 54 0.77 4.44 -11.10
N GLU A 55 0.25 5.55 -11.61
CA GLU A 55 0.39 5.90 -13.04
C GLU A 55 1.60 6.80 -13.32
N TRP A 56 2.19 7.43 -12.30
CA TRP A 56 3.38 8.28 -12.46
C TRP A 56 4.56 7.86 -11.60
N ASN A 57 4.39 7.68 -10.27
CA ASN A 57 5.54 7.35 -9.42
C ASN A 57 6.10 5.95 -9.69
N VAL A 58 5.24 4.93 -9.84
CA VAL A 58 5.68 3.57 -10.18
C VAL A 58 6.43 3.54 -11.52
N PRO A 59 5.92 4.08 -12.64
CA PRO A 59 6.68 4.11 -13.89
C PRO A 59 7.98 4.91 -13.81
N ALA A 60 8.04 5.97 -13.00
CA ALA A 60 9.22 6.82 -12.89
C ALA A 60 10.33 6.23 -11.99
N GLY A 61 9.97 5.44 -10.97
CA GLY A 61 10.91 5.00 -9.93
C GLY A 61 10.71 3.58 -9.41
N GLY A 62 9.85 2.77 -10.03
CA GLY A 62 9.54 1.39 -9.65
C GLY A 62 8.65 1.24 -8.41
N VAL A 63 8.36 2.34 -7.71
CA VAL A 63 7.54 2.36 -6.48
C VAL A 63 6.79 3.68 -6.36
N GLY A 64 5.56 3.59 -5.88
CA GLY A 64 4.72 4.74 -5.54
C GLY A 64 4.09 4.54 -4.19
N HIS A 65 4.09 5.59 -3.37
CA HIS A 65 3.50 5.59 -2.05
C HIS A 65 2.37 6.60 -1.98
N VAL A 66 1.32 6.27 -1.24
CA VAL A 66 0.27 7.21 -0.85
C VAL A 66 0.50 7.56 0.62
N THR A 67 0.63 8.84 0.90
CA THR A 67 0.72 9.35 2.27
C THR A 67 -0.49 10.19 2.62
N GLN A 68 -0.79 10.27 3.91
CA GLN A 68 -1.86 11.06 4.48
C GLN A 68 -1.31 11.91 5.62
N PHE A 69 -1.82 13.12 5.77
CA PHE A 69 -1.50 13.99 6.89
C PHE A 69 -2.62 15.00 7.13
N ALA A 70 -2.74 15.48 8.38
CA ALA A 70 -3.72 16.46 8.78
C ALA A 70 -3.08 17.85 8.85
N VAL A 71 -3.79 18.87 8.33
CA VAL A 71 -3.35 20.28 8.38
C VAL A 71 -4.44 21.14 8.99
N GLU A 72 -4.07 22.14 9.77
CA GLU A 72 -5.04 23.10 10.34
C GLU A 72 -5.87 23.79 9.24
N ARG A 73 -7.21 23.74 9.36
CA ARG A 73 -8.11 24.30 8.33
C ARG A 73 -7.90 25.79 8.13
N ALA A 74 -7.76 26.54 9.22
CA ALA A 74 -7.54 27.98 9.19
C ALA A 74 -6.27 28.36 8.41
N HIS A 75 -5.23 27.53 8.45
CA HIS A 75 -4.04 27.74 7.62
C HIS A 75 -4.32 27.48 6.14
N LEU A 76 -5.16 26.50 5.80
CA LEU A 76 -5.48 26.18 4.40
C LEU A 76 -6.37 27.22 3.70
N GLU A 77 -7.16 28.01 4.45
CA GLU A 77 -8.10 29.01 3.91
C GLU A 77 -7.42 30.10 3.06
N GLN A 78 -6.12 30.32 3.24
CA GLN A 78 -5.35 31.27 2.43
C GLN A 78 -4.97 30.74 1.04
N TYR A 79 -5.15 29.44 0.78
CA TYR A 79 -4.81 28.80 -0.48
C TYR A 79 -6.08 28.42 -1.24
N GLN A 80 -6.09 28.70 -2.55
CA GLN A 80 -7.18 28.29 -3.41
C GLN A 80 -7.00 26.83 -3.84
N VAL A 81 -8.07 26.04 -3.69
CA VAL A 81 -8.16 24.70 -4.29
C VAL A 81 -8.18 24.81 -5.81
N GLN A 82 -7.28 24.08 -6.46
CA GLN A 82 -7.18 23.99 -7.91
C GLN A 82 -7.86 22.71 -8.39
N GLN A 83 -8.60 22.80 -9.50
CA GLN A 83 -9.10 21.64 -10.22
C GLN A 83 -8.30 21.48 -11.52
N VAL A 84 -7.39 20.52 -11.55
CA VAL A 84 -6.41 20.36 -12.64
C VAL A 84 -6.78 19.27 -13.65
N GLY A 85 -8.01 18.76 -13.55
CA GLY A 85 -8.56 17.76 -14.47
C GLY A 85 -10.03 17.48 -14.22
N GLY A 86 -10.38 16.19 -14.12
CA GLY A 86 -11.72 15.74 -13.77
C GLY A 86 -12.21 16.32 -12.44
N ARG A 87 -13.50 16.14 -12.15
CA ARG A 87 -14.19 16.73 -10.98
C ARG A 87 -13.46 16.47 -9.66
N ASP A 88 -12.85 15.30 -9.50
CA ASP A 88 -12.21 14.85 -8.26
C ASP A 88 -10.69 15.02 -8.28
N VAL A 89 -10.14 15.72 -9.29
CA VAL A 89 -8.71 16.00 -9.44
C VAL A 89 -8.42 17.36 -8.80
N LEU A 90 -8.42 17.37 -7.46
CA LEU A 90 -8.33 18.58 -6.63
C LEU A 90 -7.01 18.61 -5.85
N GLU A 91 -6.35 19.76 -5.87
CA GLU A 91 -5.08 19.99 -5.16
C GLU A 91 -4.93 21.42 -4.63
N TYR A 92 -4.09 21.58 -3.60
CA TYR A 92 -3.59 22.89 -3.20
C TYR A 92 -2.27 23.20 -3.90
N TRP A 93 -2.01 24.47 -4.21
CA TRP A 93 -0.69 24.92 -4.65
C TRP A 93 -0.06 25.79 -3.57
N ILE A 94 0.85 25.20 -2.80
CA ILE A 94 1.61 25.88 -1.76
C ILE A 94 2.92 26.35 -2.37
N PRO A 95 3.25 27.66 -2.37
CA PRO A 95 4.53 28.13 -2.86
C PRO A 95 5.69 27.45 -2.12
N ALA A 96 6.73 27.05 -2.85
CA ALA A 96 7.86 26.31 -2.30
C ALA A 96 8.54 27.05 -1.13
N GLU A 97 8.62 28.38 -1.20
CA GLU A 97 9.16 29.24 -0.15
C GLU A 97 8.32 29.25 1.14
N ARG A 98 7.05 28.84 1.06
CA ARG A 98 6.14 28.73 2.21
C ARG A 98 6.03 27.30 2.75
N LEU A 99 6.71 26.31 2.16
CA LEU A 99 6.62 24.92 2.61
C LEU A 99 7.11 24.74 4.05
N ALA A 100 8.14 25.47 4.46
CA ALA A 100 8.62 25.43 5.85
C ALA A 100 7.56 25.93 6.84
N GLU A 101 6.82 27.00 6.49
CA GLU A 101 5.67 27.48 7.26
C GLU A 101 4.54 26.45 7.25
N PHE A 102 4.19 25.90 6.08
CA PHE A 102 3.15 24.88 5.94
C PHE A 102 3.41 23.66 6.84
N ASN A 103 4.66 23.20 6.92
CA ASN A 103 5.04 22.07 7.77
C ASN A 103 4.75 22.31 9.25
N THR A 104 4.80 23.55 9.74
CA THR A 104 4.48 23.84 11.16
C THR A 104 3.00 23.71 11.48
N HIS A 105 2.14 23.70 10.45
CA HIS A 105 0.68 23.52 10.56
C HIS A 105 0.23 22.07 10.30
N ILE A 106 1.17 21.15 10.07
CA ILE A 106 0.87 19.71 10.06
C ILE A 106 0.62 19.25 11.49
N VAL A 107 -0.54 18.63 11.72
CA VAL A 107 -0.95 18.10 13.00
C VAL A 107 -0.76 16.58 13.00
N GLY A 108 0.01 16.08 13.96
CA GLY A 108 0.31 14.64 14.04
C GLY A 108 1.47 14.24 13.13
N ALA A 109 1.46 12.99 12.68
CA ALA A 109 2.49 12.44 11.80
C ALA A 109 1.97 12.37 10.36
N ILE A 110 2.88 12.46 9.40
CA ILE A 110 2.64 11.98 8.04
C ILE A 110 2.61 10.45 8.10
N VAL A 111 1.58 9.84 7.54
CA VAL A 111 1.37 8.39 7.57
C VAL A 111 1.46 7.85 6.14
N ALA A 112 2.29 6.84 5.91
CA ALA A 112 2.24 6.06 4.68
C ALA A 112 1.05 5.10 4.73
N GLU A 113 0.05 5.31 3.87
CA GLU A 113 -1.18 4.52 3.84
C GLU A 113 -1.10 3.33 2.90
N ALA A 114 -0.37 3.46 1.78
CA ALA A 114 -0.27 2.41 0.78
C ALA A 114 1.03 2.51 -0.02
N GLU A 115 1.50 1.35 -0.47
CA GLU A 115 2.66 1.18 -1.32
C GLU A 115 2.27 0.36 -2.55
N TYR A 116 2.70 0.81 -3.71
CA TYR A 116 2.53 0.16 -5.00
C TYR A 116 3.90 -0.10 -5.61
N ARG A 117 4.05 -1.23 -6.28
CA ARG A 117 5.30 -1.65 -6.93
C ARG A 117 5.09 -1.84 -8.42
N GLY A 118 6.17 -1.68 -9.19
CA GLY A 118 6.19 -1.96 -10.61
C GLY A 118 6.18 -3.46 -10.93
N PRO A 119 6.16 -3.80 -12.24
CA PRO A 119 6.12 -5.19 -12.70
C PRO A 119 7.26 -6.03 -12.12
N VAL A 120 6.93 -7.26 -11.73
CA VAL A 120 7.92 -8.26 -11.32
C VAL A 120 8.52 -8.95 -12.56
N ASP A 121 9.85 -9.07 -12.59
CA ASP A 121 10.56 -9.69 -13.70
C ASP A 121 10.29 -11.21 -13.78
N ASP A 122 10.28 -11.75 -15.00
CA ASP A 122 10.05 -13.18 -15.26
C ASP A 122 11.00 -14.10 -14.48
N GLU A 123 12.22 -13.63 -14.23
CA GLU A 123 13.28 -14.36 -13.52
C GLU A 123 12.94 -14.65 -12.05
N GLU A 124 12.06 -13.87 -11.42
CA GLU A 124 11.62 -14.15 -10.04
C GLU A 124 10.66 -15.34 -9.96
N PHE A 125 9.97 -15.68 -11.05
CA PHE A 125 8.98 -16.76 -11.09
C PHE A 125 9.63 -18.12 -11.35
N THR A 126 10.37 -18.62 -10.36
CA THR A 126 11.09 -19.90 -10.44
C THR A 126 10.21 -21.13 -10.20
N THR A 127 8.98 -20.93 -9.71
CA THR A 127 7.98 -21.98 -9.46
C THR A 127 6.65 -21.63 -10.14
N PRO A 128 5.85 -22.63 -10.55
CA PRO A 128 4.52 -22.39 -11.12
C PRO A 128 3.59 -21.71 -10.10
N LEU A 129 2.93 -20.63 -10.53
CA LEU A 129 1.91 -19.91 -9.77
C LEU A 129 0.66 -19.70 -10.66
N PRO A 130 -0.53 -19.47 -10.08
CA PRO A 130 -1.72 -19.19 -10.85
C PRO A 130 -1.50 -18.03 -11.84
N ALA A 131 -2.04 -18.17 -13.05
CA ALA A 131 -1.83 -17.20 -14.12
C ALA A 131 -2.30 -15.78 -13.73
N GLU A 132 -3.42 -15.68 -13.01
CA GLU A 132 -3.96 -14.40 -12.54
C GLU A 132 -3.03 -13.70 -11.55
N TRP A 133 -2.43 -14.44 -10.61
CA TRP A 133 -1.44 -13.89 -9.67
C TRP A 133 -0.21 -13.37 -10.41
N ARG A 134 0.30 -14.16 -11.36
CA ARG A 134 1.44 -13.73 -12.19
C ARG A 134 1.08 -12.48 -12.99
N SER A 135 -0.06 -12.47 -13.69
CA SER A 135 -0.52 -11.32 -14.47
C SER A 135 -0.69 -10.07 -13.62
N TYR A 136 -1.17 -10.21 -12.38
CA TYR A 136 -1.29 -9.11 -11.43
C TYR A 136 0.08 -8.51 -11.06
N LEU A 137 1.03 -9.35 -10.64
CA LEU A 137 2.39 -8.93 -10.28
C LEU A 137 3.20 -8.37 -11.47
N GLN A 138 2.89 -8.79 -12.69
CA GLN A 138 3.50 -8.28 -13.92
C GLN A 138 2.75 -7.07 -14.52
N GLY A 139 1.66 -6.64 -13.89
CA GLY A 139 0.90 -5.46 -14.29
C GLY A 139 1.71 -4.17 -14.14
N PRO A 140 1.26 -3.05 -14.74
CA PRO A 140 1.96 -1.77 -14.69
C PRO A 140 2.25 -1.27 -13.26
N SER A 141 1.37 -1.63 -12.33
CA SER A 141 1.59 -1.52 -10.89
C SER A 141 0.71 -2.52 -10.14
N TRP A 142 1.20 -3.02 -9.01
CA TRP A 142 0.45 -3.89 -8.10
C TRP A 142 0.51 -3.34 -6.67
N TYR A 143 -0.52 -3.64 -5.88
CA TYR A 143 -0.61 -3.27 -4.47
C TYR A 143 0.37 -4.11 -3.65
N ARG A 144 1.34 -3.47 -2.99
CA ARG A 144 2.34 -4.16 -2.20
C ARG A 144 1.94 -4.29 -0.74
N ARG A 145 1.45 -3.20 -0.15
CA ARG A 145 0.97 -3.15 1.23
C ARG A 145 0.22 -1.86 1.55
N GLY A 146 -0.52 -1.85 2.65
CA GLY A 146 -1.15 -0.66 3.19
C GLY A 146 -2.46 -0.94 3.92
N TRP A 147 -3.20 0.13 4.19
CA TRP A 147 -4.53 0.10 4.80
C TRP A 147 -5.62 0.13 3.72
N LEU A 148 -6.63 -0.71 3.89
CA LEU A 148 -7.87 -0.75 3.11
C LEU A 148 -8.95 0.12 3.77
N THR A 149 -10.15 0.16 3.18
CA THR A 149 -11.21 1.08 3.59
C THR A 149 -11.79 0.76 4.98
N ASP A 150 -11.69 -0.48 5.43
CA ASP A 150 -12.20 -0.95 6.72
C ASP A 150 -11.12 -1.05 7.82
N GLU A 151 -10.00 -0.35 7.64
CA GLU A 151 -8.81 -0.43 8.51
C GLU A 151 -8.11 -1.80 8.50
N THR A 152 -8.43 -2.68 7.55
CA THR A 152 -7.63 -3.89 7.30
C THR A 152 -6.27 -3.50 6.72
N HIS A 153 -5.18 -3.88 7.38
CA HIS A 153 -3.84 -3.78 6.83
C HIS A 153 -3.48 -5.04 6.05
N VAL A 154 -3.10 -4.88 4.79
CA VAL A 154 -2.70 -5.99 3.91
C VAL A 154 -1.26 -5.79 3.46
N TRP A 155 -0.54 -6.90 3.31
CA TRP A 155 0.79 -7.00 2.75
C TRP A 155 0.81 -8.16 1.77
N LEU A 156 1.23 -7.92 0.52
CA LEU A 156 1.39 -8.94 -0.52
C LEU A 156 2.89 -9.13 -0.85
N ASN A 157 3.30 -10.37 -1.13
CA ASN A 157 4.70 -10.74 -1.33
C ASN A 157 5.07 -10.84 -2.81
N SER A 158 6.30 -10.42 -3.17
CA SER A 158 6.89 -10.79 -4.45
C SER A 158 7.24 -12.29 -4.48
N PRO A 159 7.44 -12.91 -5.67
CA PRO A 159 7.83 -14.31 -5.76
C PRO A 159 9.14 -14.63 -5.01
N ARG A 160 10.09 -13.69 -4.97
CA ARG A 160 11.30 -13.83 -4.14
C ARG A 160 10.96 -13.89 -2.65
N GLU A 161 10.14 -12.97 -2.16
CA GLU A 161 9.72 -12.93 -0.76
C GLU A 161 8.91 -14.19 -0.37
N MET A 162 8.08 -14.70 -1.29
CA MET A 162 7.35 -15.96 -1.11
C MET A 162 8.31 -17.13 -0.85
N LEU A 163 9.39 -17.24 -1.63
CA LEU A 163 10.41 -18.30 -1.49
C LEU A 163 11.21 -18.14 -0.20
N GLU A 164 11.59 -16.90 0.16
CA GLU A 164 12.30 -16.61 1.41
C GLU A 164 11.46 -17.01 2.63
N LEU A 165 10.16 -16.70 2.63
CA LEU A 165 9.24 -17.09 3.69
C LEU A 165 9.05 -18.62 3.76
N GLN A 166 8.85 -19.28 2.62
CA GLN A 166 8.77 -20.74 2.57
C GLN A 166 10.02 -21.41 3.12
N ALA A 167 11.21 -20.89 2.79
CA ALA A 167 12.47 -21.39 3.32
C ALA A 167 12.58 -21.16 4.83
N ALA A 168 12.16 -19.98 5.32
CA ALA A 168 12.13 -19.66 6.75
C ALA A 168 11.14 -20.53 7.54
N TRP A 169 10.04 -20.96 6.92
CA TRP A 169 9.02 -21.81 7.54
C TRP A 169 9.46 -23.28 7.66
N GLY A 170 10.47 -23.72 6.90
CA GLY A 170 11.11 -25.03 7.06
C GLY A 170 10.11 -26.20 7.16
N ASP A 171 10.09 -26.87 8.31
CA ASP A 171 9.23 -28.04 8.57
C ASP A 171 7.73 -27.71 8.49
N SER A 172 7.32 -26.47 8.82
CA SER A 172 5.93 -26.03 8.66
C SER A 172 5.52 -25.97 7.18
N THR A 173 6.44 -25.63 6.27
CA THR A 173 6.18 -25.71 4.82
C THR A 173 5.98 -27.17 4.39
N ALA A 174 6.78 -28.10 4.95
CA ALA A 174 6.61 -29.53 4.66
C ALA A 174 5.25 -30.07 5.15
N ALA A 175 4.68 -29.48 6.19
CA ALA A 175 3.33 -29.78 6.67
C ALA A 175 2.21 -29.25 5.75
N HIS A 176 2.51 -28.32 4.85
CA HIS A 176 1.57 -27.70 3.90
C HIS A 176 2.02 -27.94 2.45
N PRO A 177 1.90 -29.18 1.92
CA PRO A 177 2.26 -29.46 0.54
C PRO A 177 1.47 -28.56 -0.42
N GLY A 178 2.18 -27.96 -1.39
CA GLY A 178 1.58 -27.04 -2.35
C GLY A 178 1.32 -25.62 -1.84
N ILE A 179 1.84 -25.22 -0.68
CA ILE A 179 1.65 -23.86 -0.17
C ILE A 179 2.43 -22.82 -0.98
N ALA A 180 1.82 -21.69 -1.30
CA ALA A 180 2.50 -20.49 -1.78
C ALA A 180 2.08 -19.26 -0.96
N ILE A 181 3.01 -18.69 -0.19
CA ILE A 181 2.73 -17.65 0.84
C ILE A 181 2.67 -16.26 0.20
N ILE A 182 1.51 -15.86 -0.30
CA ILE A 182 1.33 -14.64 -1.10
C ILE A 182 1.20 -13.36 -0.28
N GLY A 183 1.02 -13.42 1.04
CA GLY A 183 0.87 -12.20 1.85
C GLY A 183 0.41 -12.43 3.29
N GLY A 184 -0.14 -11.40 3.91
CA GLY A 184 -0.67 -11.40 5.27
C GLY A 184 -1.01 -9.99 5.75
N ASP A 185 -1.12 -9.80 7.05
CA ASP A 185 -1.32 -8.50 7.72
C ASP A 185 -0.06 -8.02 8.46
N GLY A 186 1.02 -8.82 8.45
CA GLY A 186 2.23 -8.62 9.26
C GLY A 186 2.21 -9.40 10.58
N ALA A 187 1.14 -10.12 10.88
CA ALA A 187 1.06 -11.04 12.00
C ALA A 187 1.58 -12.44 11.62
N ARG A 188 1.35 -13.40 12.51
CA ARG A 188 1.82 -14.79 12.38
C ARG A 188 1.08 -15.56 11.29
N ALA A 189 -0.21 -15.26 11.08
CA ALA A 189 -1.01 -15.87 10.05
C ALA A 189 -0.71 -15.23 8.68
N GLN A 190 -0.64 -16.05 7.64
CA GLN A 190 -0.29 -15.63 6.28
C GLN A 190 -1.37 -16.04 5.29
N LEU A 191 -1.62 -15.18 4.31
CA LEU A 191 -2.35 -15.53 3.09
C LEU A 191 -1.49 -16.48 2.27
N ALA A 192 -2.06 -17.63 1.93
CA ALA A 192 -1.41 -18.64 1.12
C ALA A 192 -2.36 -19.24 0.09
N LEU A 193 -1.82 -19.55 -1.09
CA LEU A 193 -2.50 -20.34 -2.10
C LEU A 193 -2.30 -21.82 -1.80
N ASP A 194 -3.38 -22.59 -1.90
CA ASP A 194 -3.32 -24.06 -1.88
C ASP A 194 -3.22 -24.62 -3.31
N LEU A 195 -1.99 -24.78 -3.80
CA LEU A 195 -1.70 -25.21 -5.18
C LEU A 195 -2.00 -26.70 -5.43
N ARG A 196 -2.57 -27.43 -4.45
CA ARG A 196 -3.08 -28.79 -4.66
C ARG A 196 -4.40 -28.81 -5.43
N HIS A 197 -5.05 -27.65 -5.56
CA HIS A 197 -6.33 -27.46 -6.21
C HIS A 197 -6.21 -26.54 -7.42
N ASP A 198 -7.16 -26.69 -8.36
CA ASP A 198 -7.33 -25.80 -9.51
C ASP A 198 -8.84 -25.53 -9.69
N PRO A 199 -9.32 -24.29 -9.41
CA PRO A 199 -8.54 -23.13 -9.00
C PRO A 199 -7.93 -23.28 -7.59
N ALA A 200 -6.80 -22.62 -7.34
CA ALA A 200 -6.12 -22.65 -6.06
C ALA A 200 -6.78 -21.66 -5.08
N PRO A 201 -7.42 -22.12 -3.99
CA PRO A 201 -8.07 -21.23 -3.05
C PRO A 201 -7.05 -20.44 -2.23
N VAL A 202 -7.47 -19.25 -1.78
CA VAL A 202 -6.70 -18.43 -0.85
C VAL A 202 -7.12 -18.78 0.57
N MET A 203 -6.14 -19.17 1.37
CA MET A 203 -6.29 -19.60 2.75
C MET A 203 -5.49 -18.71 3.67
N LEU A 204 -5.95 -18.53 4.90
CA LEU A 204 -5.17 -17.97 6.00
C LEU A 204 -4.57 -19.13 6.80
N VAL A 205 -3.24 -19.21 6.79
CA VAL A 205 -2.46 -20.30 7.39
C VAL A 205 -1.57 -19.75 8.48
N ASP A 206 -1.61 -20.36 9.66
CA ASP A 206 -0.74 -20.00 10.78
C ASP A 206 0.59 -20.78 10.70
N ILE A 207 1.73 -20.11 10.87
CA ILE A 207 3.08 -20.71 10.77
C ILE A 207 3.30 -21.94 11.66
N GLY A 208 2.63 -22.05 12.80
CA GLY A 208 2.77 -23.18 13.72
C GLY A 208 1.69 -24.25 13.57
N SER A 209 0.84 -24.14 12.54
CA SER A 209 -0.08 -25.21 12.20
C SER A 209 0.66 -26.42 11.59
N SER A 210 0.11 -27.61 11.81
CA SER A 210 0.68 -28.87 11.32
C SER A 210 0.07 -29.34 10.00
N GLY A 211 -0.64 -28.46 9.29
CA GLY A 211 -1.27 -28.75 8.01
C GLY A 211 -2.55 -27.96 7.75
N TRP A 212 -3.09 -28.19 6.56
CA TRP A 212 -4.23 -27.44 6.00
C TRP A 212 -5.54 -27.54 6.76
N ASP A 213 -5.70 -28.50 7.68
CA ASP A 213 -6.96 -28.73 8.42
C ASP A 213 -7.38 -27.54 9.30
N THR A 214 -6.42 -26.66 9.66
CA THR A 214 -6.66 -25.45 10.45
C THR A 214 -6.66 -24.17 9.62
N ALA A 215 -6.46 -24.29 8.31
CA ALA A 215 -6.42 -23.15 7.40
C ALA A 215 -7.83 -22.58 7.19
N VAL A 216 -7.96 -21.25 7.23
CA VAL A 216 -9.25 -20.57 7.13
C VAL A 216 -9.43 -20.01 5.71
N PRO A 217 -10.47 -20.39 4.94
CA PRO A 217 -10.71 -19.84 3.61
C PRO A 217 -10.87 -18.32 3.64
N GLN A 218 -10.24 -17.63 2.68
CA GLN A 218 -10.30 -16.17 2.52
C GLN A 218 -10.94 -15.75 1.20
N ALA A 219 -10.70 -16.52 0.14
CA ALA A 219 -11.26 -16.33 -1.19
C ALA A 219 -11.26 -17.66 -1.96
N HIS A 220 -12.16 -17.82 -2.92
CA HIS A 220 -12.26 -19.00 -3.78
C HIS A 220 -11.02 -19.20 -4.66
N ASP A 221 -10.42 -18.11 -5.10
CA ASP A 221 -9.20 -18.06 -5.89
C ASP A 221 -8.48 -16.71 -5.70
N VAL A 222 -7.32 -16.57 -6.34
CA VAL A 222 -6.51 -15.35 -6.23
C VAL A 222 -7.12 -14.15 -6.95
N GLY A 223 -7.90 -14.37 -8.00
CA GLY A 223 -8.60 -13.30 -8.72
C GLY A 223 -9.61 -12.59 -7.82
N GLU A 224 -10.44 -13.36 -7.10
CA GLU A 224 -11.39 -12.81 -6.12
C GLU A 224 -10.67 -12.02 -5.00
N LEU A 225 -9.53 -12.52 -4.50
CA LEU A 225 -8.72 -11.80 -3.52
C LEU A 225 -8.23 -10.45 -4.08
N ILE A 226 -7.66 -10.46 -5.29
CA ILE A 226 -7.12 -9.26 -5.94
C ILE A 226 -8.23 -8.22 -6.13
N GLU A 227 -9.39 -8.62 -6.65
CA GLU A 227 -10.54 -7.73 -6.84
C GLU A 227 -10.94 -7.05 -5.54
N ARG A 228 -11.09 -7.83 -4.45
CA ARG A 228 -11.47 -7.30 -3.14
C ARG A 228 -10.40 -6.38 -2.53
N ILE A 229 -9.11 -6.66 -2.74
CA ILE A 229 -8.02 -5.77 -2.27
C ILE A 229 -8.02 -4.46 -3.06
N GLU A 230 -8.13 -4.52 -4.38
CA GLU A 230 -8.12 -3.35 -5.26
C GLU A 230 -9.35 -2.46 -5.06
N ASP A 231 -10.51 -3.06 -4.76
CA ASP A 231 -11.73 -2.35 -4.37
C ASP A 231 -11.70 -1.84 -2.92
N GLY A 232 -10.70 -2.25 -2.12
CA GLY A 232 -10.57 -1.88 -0.71
C GLY A 232 -11.58 -2.54 0.23
N THR A 233 -12.19 -3.65 -0.19
CA THR A 233 -13.26 -4.38 0.52
C THR A 233 -12.81 -5.68 1.17
N PHE A 234 -11.55 -6.07 0.98
CA PHE A 234 -11.00 -7.26 1.61
C PHE A 234 -10.86 -7.10 3.14
N SER A 235 -11.30 -8.11 3.88
CA SER A 235 -11.08 -8.28 5.32
C SER A 235 -10.71 -9.72 5.60
N PHE A 236 -9.86 -9.92 6.62
CA PHE A 236 -9.47 -11.26 7.06
C PHE A 236 -10.62 -11.96 7.77
N SER A 237 -10.83 -13.21 7.41
CA SER A 237 -11.65 -14.15 8.18
C SER A 237 -10.75 -14.96 9.10
N PHE A 238 -11.06 -14.97 10.40
CA PHE A 238 -10.33 -15.75 11.39
C PHE A 238 -11.17 -16.93 11.87
N ALA A 239 -10.52 -18.00 12.34
CA ALA A 239 -11.22 -19.10 13.00
C ALA A 239 -11.92 -18.57 14.26
N GLY A 240 -13.20 -18.93 14.44
CA GLY A 240 -13.99 -18.57 15.61
C GLY A 240 -13.68 -19.39 16.85
#